data_AF-U2PSI8-F1
#
_entry.id   AF-U2PSI8-F1
#
_cell.length_a   1.000
_cell.length_b   1.000
_cell.length_c   1.000
_cell.angle_alpha   90.00
_cell.angle_beta   90.00
_cell.angle_gamma   90.00
#
_symmetry.space_group_name_H-M   'P 1'
#
loop_
_entity.id
_entity.type
_entity.pdbx_description
1 polymer ?
#
loop_
_entity_poly.entity_id
_entity_poly.type
_entity_poly.pdbx_seq_one_letter_code
_entity_poly.pdbx_strand_id
1 'polypeptide(L)'
;MKRVICVVEDEKDLNNLVAQYLRKEGYEVRSYYTYEEASAHVQDDDVHLWILDIMLDDKSGFDLIEEIRLQGPEIPVIFMSARDKEFDRIIGLEKGSDDYITKPFSPKEMVLRVNNIIKRAYKDDNNRISIDGYELDEEQRKIYYDNNEIELTTKEFDLLMMFIKNKGIAFSRDKILENVWDENYFGSDRVVDDTLRRLRKKLPNLNIHTIYGYGYRLG
;
A
#
# COMPACT_ATOMS: atom_id res chain seq x y z
N MET A 1 1.29 10.37 9.53
CA MET A 1 0.11 10.59 10.40
C MET A 1 -0.40 9.23 10.87
N LYS A 2 -1.03 9.14 12.05
CA LYS A 2 -1.70 7.89 12.44
C LYS A 2 -2.98 7.75 11.63
N ARG A 3 -3.23 6.57 11.08
CA ARG A 3 -4.48 6.26 10.37
C ARG A 3 -5.60 6.07 11.39
N VAL A 4 -6.78 6.61 11.11
CA VAL A 4 -7.98 6.54 11.96
C VAL A 4 -8.85 5.37 11.51
N ILE A 5 -9.17 4.47 12.43
CA ILE A 5 -10.04 3.31 12.20
C ILE A 5 -11.30 3.45 13.05
N CYS A 6 -12.46 3.33 12.42
CA CYS A 6 -13.75 3.31 13.10
C CYS A 6 -14.22 1.87 13.29
N VAL A 7 -14.59 1.52 14.52
CA VAL A 7 -15.07 0.17 14.90
C VAL A 7 -16.50 0.28 15.39
N VAL A 8 -17.43 -0.41 14.71
CA VAL A 8 -18.86 -0.43 15.02
C VAL A 8 -19.24 -1.84 15.47
N GLU A 9 -19.59 -1.97 16.74
CA GLU A 9 -19.88 -3.26 17.40
C GLU A 9 -20.64 -2.98 18.70
N ASP A 10 -21.81 -3.60 18.87
CA ASP A 10 -22.71 -3.43 20.02
C ASP A 10 -22.20 -4.14 21.29
N GLU A 11 -21.54 -5.29 21.14
CA GLU A 11 -20.85 -5.97 22.24
C GLU A 11 -19.62 -5.17 22.69
N LYS A 12 -19.80 -4.35 23.74
CA LYS A 12 -18.76 -3.46 24.28
C LYS A 12 -17.43 -4.15 24.56
N ASP A 13 -17.46 -5.37 25.09
CA ASP A 13 -16.24 -6.13 25.42
C ASP A 13 -15.47 -6.52 24.16
N LEU A 14 -16.17 -6.95 23.10
CA LEU A 14 -15.57 -7.26 21.81
C LEU A 14 -15.04 -6.01 21.11
N ASN A 15 -15.82 -4.92 21.10
CA ASN A 15 -15.39 -3.63 20.55
C ASN A 15 -14.10 -3.14 21.24
N ASN A 16 -14.09 -3.15 22.58
CA ASN A 16 -12.94 -2.74 23.38
C ASN A 16 -11.72 -3.63 23.13
N LEU A 17 -11.92 -4.94 22.94
CA LEU A 17 -10.87 -5.88 22.58
C LEU A 17 -10.26 -5.51 21.22
N VAL A 18 -11.09 -5.37 20.18
CA VAL A 18 -10.65 -4.98 18.83
C VAL A 18 -9.89 -3.66 18.87
N ALA A 19 -10.47 -2.65 19.52
CA ALA A 19 -9.86 -1.33 19.64
C ALA A 19 -8.52 -1.35 20.38
N GLN A 20 -8.38 -2.18 21.43
CA GLN A 20 -7.11 -2.33 22.15
C GLN A 20 -6.01 -2.90 21.24
N TYR A 21 -6.31 -3.93 20.45
CA TYR A 21 -5.33 -4.53 19.54
C TYR A 21 -4.92 -3.55 18.43
N LEU A 22 -5.86 -2.84 17.84
CA LEU A 22 -5.56 -1.84 16.80
C LEU A 22 -4.75 -0.66 17.34
N ARG A 23 -5.07 -0.17 18.55
CA ARG A 23 -4.26 0.89 19.19
C ARG A 23 -2.83 0.43 19.49
N LYS A 24 -2.62 -0.85 19.85
CA LYS A 24 -1.27 -1.42 20.05
C LYS A 24 -0.45 -1.44 18.77
N GLU A 25 -1.09 -1.57 17.61
CA GLU A 25 -0.47 -1.48 16.29
C GLU A 25 -0.23 -0.05 15.81
N GLY A 26 -0.58 0.96 16.62
CA GLY A 26 -0.29 2.37 16.35
C GLY A 26 -1.41 3.14 15.66
N TYR A 27 -2.57 2.52 15.40
CA TYR A 27 -3.75 3.19 14.86
C TYR A 27 -4.44 4.09 15.89
N GLU A 28 -5.09 5.14 15.39
CA GLU A 28 -6.11 5.86 16.15
C GLU A 28 -7.44 5.13 15.97
N VAL A 29 -8.18 4.87 17.05
CA VAL A 29 -9.41 4.07 16.98
C VAL A 29 -10.57 4.80 17.61
N ARG A 30 -11.61 5.05 16.81
CA ARG A 30 -12.93 5.54 17.23
C ARG A 30 -13.86 4.33 17.36
N SER A 31 -14.49 4.20 18.53
CA SER A 31 -15.41 3.10 18.84
C SER A 31 -16.83 3.64 18.87
N TYR A 32 -17.73 2.97 18.16
CA TYR A 32 -19.17 3.21 18.18
C TYR A 32 -19.88 1.92 18.59
N TYR A 33 -20.89 2.04 19.45
CA TYR A 33 -21.61 0.90 20.00
C TYR A 33 -23.03 0.77 19.44
N THR A 34 -23.48 1.75 18.66
CA THR A 34 -24.77 1.71 17.97
C THR A 34 -24.63 2.17 16.53
N TYR A 35 -25.63 1.86 15.72
CA TYR A 35 -25.71 2.35 14.36
C TYR A 35 -25.74 3.88 14.30
N GLU A 36 -26.56 4.53 15.14
CA GLU A 36 -26.76 5.99 15.13
C GLU A 36 -25.49 6.74 15.50
N GLU A 37 -24.71 6.22 16.45
CA GLU A 37 -23.42 6.79 16.82
C GLU A 37 -22.45 6.78 15.63
N ALA A 38 -22.41 5.66 14.90
CA ALA A 38 -21.55 5.51 13.73
C ALA A 38 -22.02 6.36 12.54
N SER A 39 -23.33 6.31 12.24
CA SER A 39 -23.99 7.07 11.16
C SER A 39 -23.76 8.58 11.29
N ALA A 40 -23.76 9.12 12.52
CA ALA A 40 -23.47 10.53 12.77
C ALA A 40 -22.06 10.98 12.35
N HIS A 41 -21.13 10.04 12.15
CA HIS A 41 -19.71 10.31 11.86
C HIS A 41 -19.26 9.78 10.48
N VAL A 42 -20.18 9.28 9.64
CA VAL A 42 -19.80 8.79 8.29
C VAL A 42 -19.24 9.88 7.39
N GLN A 43 -19.52 11.15 7.70
CA GLN A 43 -19.06 12.32 6.94
C GLN A 43 -17.66 12.82 7.35
N ASP A 44 -17.06 12.23 8.40
CA ASP A 44 -15.71 12.59 8.83
C ASP A 44 -14.69 12.29 7.71
N ASP A 45 -13.95 13.30 7.27
CA ASP A 45 -13.02 13.22 6.14
C ASP A 45 -11.65 12.61 6.49
N ASP A 46 -11.42 12.30 7.77
CA ASP A 46 -10.17 11.75 8.28
C ASP A 46 -10.23 10.25 8.62
N VAL A 47 -11.34 9.57 8.29
CA VAL A 47 -11.50 8.13 8.51
C VAL A 47 -10.81 7.33 7.41
N HIS A 48 -10.01 6.35 7.84
CA HIS A 48 -9.20 5.52 6.94
C HIS A 48 -9.66 4.07 6.85
N LEU A 49 -10.55 3.60 7.72
CA LEU A 49 -11.09 2.24 7.63
C LEU A 49 -12.30 2.16 8.53
N TRP A 50 -13.34 1.49 8.05
CA TRP A 50 -14.45 1.06 8.89
C TRP A 50 -14.40 -0.45 9.11
N ILE A 51 -14.58 -0.86 10.36
CA ILE A 51 -14.83 -2.25 10.75
C ILE A 51 -16.24 -2.30 11.31
N LEU A 52 -17.14 -2.99 10.62
CA LEU A 52 -18.58 -3.00 10.90
C LEU A 52 -19.03 -4.39 11.31
N ASP A 53 -19.70 -4.54 12.45
CA ASP A 53 -20.57 -5.71 12.65
C ASP A 53 -21.76 -5.63 11.67
N ILE A 54 -22.09 -6.77 11.07
CA ILE A 54 -23.29 -6.92 10.24
C ILE A 54 -24.55 -6.85 11.11
N MET A 55 -24.53 -7.47 12.29
CA MET A 55 -25.67 -7.53 13.19
C MET A 55 -25.47 -6.48 14.28
N LEU A 56 -26.16 -5.35 14.17
CA LEU A 56 -26.30 -4.40 15.27
C LEU A 56 -27.71 -4.55 15.85
N ASP A 57 -27.88 -4.25 17.14
CA ASP A 57 -29.15 -4.37 17.86
C ASP A 57 -30.38 -3.81 17.10
N ASP A 58 -30.25 -2.63 16.49
CA ASP A 58 -31.36 -1.88 15.89
C ASP A 58 -31.36 -1.78 14.36
N LYS A 59 -30.21 -1.98 13.69
CA LYS A 59 -30.06 -1.91 12.23
C LYS A 59 -28.96 -2.83 11.69
N SER A 60 -28.85 -2.92 10.37
CA SER A 60 -27.84 -3.74 9.71
C SER A 60 -26.57 -2.94 9.43
N GLY A 61 -25.40 -3.55 9.64
CA GLY A 61 -24.12 -3.01 9.15
C GLY A 61 -24.08 -2.87 7.63
N PHE A 62 -24.92 -3.61 6.90
CA PHE A 62 -25.10 -3.43 5.46
C PHE A 62 -25.74 -2.09 5.08
N ASP A 63 -26.58 -1.52 5.95
CA ASP A 63 -27.16 -0.20 5.69
C ASP A 63 -26.10 0.88 5.90
N LEU A 64 -25.20 0.68 6.87
CA LEU A 64 -24.14 1.63 7.19
C LEU A 64 -23.07 1.73 6.10
N ILE A 65 -22.71 0.62 5.44
CA ILE A 65 -21.80 0.69 4.27
C ILE A 65 -22.42 1.50 3.13
N GLU A 66 -23.75 1.46 2.92
CA GLU A 66 -24.40 2.28 1.90
C GLU A 66 -24.24 3.77 2.22
N GLU A 67 -24.45 4.17 3.48
CA GLU A 67 -24.24 5.56 3.93
C GLU A 67 -22.79 6.01 3.76
N ILE A 68 -21.82 5.15 4.08
CA ILE A 68 -20.39 5.42 3.87
C ILE A 68 -20.10 5.62 2.37
N ARG A 69 -20.65 4.75 1.50
CA ARG A 69 -20.43 4.82 0.06
C ARG A 69 -21.07 6.04 -0.59
N LEU A 70 -22.15 6.60 0.00
CA LEU A 70 -22.73 7.88 -0.43
C LEU A 70 -21.77 9.06 -0.24
N GLN A 71 -20.83 8.98 0.71
CA GLN A 71 -19.82 10.03 0.91
C GLN A 71 -18.68 9.95 -0.12
N GLY A 72 -18.44 8.77 -0.69
CA GLY A 72 -17.47 8.58 -1.76
C GLY A 72 -16.91 7.15 -1.81
N PRO A 73 -16.39 6.70 -2.96
CA PRO A 73 -16.02 5.31 -3.21
C PRO A 73 -14.65 4.85 -2.65
N GLU A 74 -14.03 5.54 -1.67
CA GLU A 74 -12.60 5.31 -1.37
C GLU A 74 -12.27 4.76 0.02
N ILE A 75 -13.17 4.84 0.99
CA ILE A 75 -12.86 4.37 2.35
C ILE A 75 -13.08 2.85 2.42
N PRO A 76 -12.06 2.06 2.77
CA PRO A 76 -12.21 0.63 2.84
C PRO A 76 -13.10 0.22 4.01
N VAL A 77 -13.79 -0.91 3.83
CA VAL A 77 -14.73 -1.45 4.82
C VAL A 77 -14.49 -2.94 5.04
N ILE A 78 -14.35 -3.34 6.31
CA ILE A 78 -14.29 -4.73 6.74
C ILE A 78 -15.57 -5.07 7.49
N PHE A 79 -16.21 -6.19 7.14
CA PHE A 79 -17.31 -6.72 7.93
C PHE A 79 -16.82 -7.72 8.99
N MET A 80 -17.47 -7.71 10.16
CA MET A 80 -17.41 -8.77 11.17
C MET A 80 -18.79 -9.44 11.25
N SER A 81 -18.86 -10.77 11.29
CA SER A 81 -20.15 -11.46 11.47
C SER A 81 -20.02 -12.88 12.00
N ALA A 82 -21.03 -13.31 12.75
CA ALA A 82 -21.17 -14.66 13.31
C ALA A 82 -21.95 -15.64 12.40
N ARG A 83 -22.50 -15.18 11.25
CA ARG A 83 -23.43 -15.94 10.39
C ARG A 83 -22.78 -16.61 9.17
N ASP A 84 -23.54 -17.54 8.57
CA ASP A 84 -23.13 -18.46 7.51
C ASP A 84 -22.28 -17.84 6.38
N LYS A 85 -21.11 -18.45 6.18
CA LYS A 85 -19.88 -17.93 5.53
C LYS A 85 -19.98 -17.52 4.06
N GLU A 86 -21.09 -17.77 3.39
CA GLU A 86 -21.19 -17.62 1.93
C GLU A 86 -22.15 -16.50 1.52
N PHE A 87 -23.37 -16.46 2.05
CA PHE A 87 -24.39 -15.48 1.63
C PHE A 87 -24.03 -14.05 2.06
N ASP A 88 -23.63 -13.87 3.31
CA ASP A 88 -23.21 -12.56 3.85
C ASP A 88 -21.93 -12.06 3.17
N ARG A 89 -21.03 -12.98 2.81
CA ARG A 89 -19.80 -12.65 2.10
C ARG A 89 -20.09 -12.21 0.66
N ILE A 90 -21.01 -12.87 -0.04
CA ILE A 90 -21.44 -12.47 -1.38
C ILE A 90 -22.08 -11.08 -1.33
N ILE A 91 -23.03 -10.86 -0.41
CA ILE A 91 -23.69 -9.56 -0.26
C ILE A 91 -22.69 -8.46 0.11
N GLY A 92 -21.78 -8.73 1.06
CA GLY A 92 -20.73 -7.77 1.44
C GLY A 92 -19.86 -7.38 0.25
N LEU A 93 -19.43 -8.35 -0.56
CA LEU A 93 -18.65 -8.09 -1.78
C LEU A 93 -19.47 -7.30 -2.82
N GLU A 94 -20.74 -7.61 -3.03
CA GLU A 94 -21.64 -6.86 -3.92
C GLU A 94 -21.85 -5.41 -3.45
N LYS A 95 -21.91 -5.19 -2.13
CA LYS A 95 -22.00 -3.85 -1.50
C LYS A 95 -20.66 -3.11 -1.47
N GLY A 96 -19.58 -3.76 -1.91
CA GLY A 96 -18.25 -3.16 -2.03
C GLY A 96 -17.40 -3.20 -0.76
N SER A 97 -17.56 -4.21 0.10
CA SER A 97 -16.62 -4.46 1.21
C SER A 97 -15.27 -4.96 0.70
N ASP A 98 -14.20 -4.62 1.42
CA ASP A 98 -12.81 -4.95 1.08
C ASP A 98 -12.34 -6.30 1.62
N ASP A 99 -12.90 -6.73 2.75
CA ASP A 99 -12.65 -8.02 3.40
C ASP A 99 -13.78 -8.35 4.40
N TYR A 100 -13.76 -9.57 4.92
CA TYR A 100 -14.74 -10.10 5.86
C TYR A 100 -14.05 -10.96 6.92
N ILE A 101 -14.45 -10.79 8.18
CA ILE A 101 -13.92 -11.50 9.36
C ILE A 101 -15.06 -12.27 10.04
N THR A 102 -14.96 -13.60 10.06
CA THR A 102 -15.94 -14.45 10.76
C THR A 102 -15.67 -14.48 12.27
N LYS A 103 -16.71 -14.28 13.09
CA LYS A 103 -16.68 -14.51 14.54
C LYS A 103 -16.90 -16.01 14.85
N PRO A 104 -16.15 -16.62 15.79
CA PRO A 104 -15.04 -16.04 16.55
C PRO A 104 -13.76 -15.93 15.72
N PHE A 105 -13.02 -14.83 15.89
CA PHE A 105 -11.74 -14.59 15.22
C PHE A 105 -10.59 -14.48 16.20
N SER A 106 -9.37 -14.71 15.71
CA SER A 106 -8.15 -14.37 16.44
C SER A 106 -7.87 -12.87 16.31
N PRO A 107 -7.62 -12.13 17.41
CA PRO A 107 -7.23 -10.72 17.32
C PRO A 107 -6.01 -10.47 16.43
N LYS A 108 -5.06 -11.42 16.39
CA LYS A 108 -3.90 -11.35 15.49
C LYS A 108 -4.29 -11.46 14.02
N GLU A 109 -5.27 -12.31 13.70
CA GLU A 109 -5.76 -12.43 12.32
C GLU A 109 -6.44 -11.14 11.87
N MET A 110 -7.30 -10.57 12.72
CA MET A 110 -7.96 -9.29 12.45
C MET A 110 -6.95 -8.18 12.16
N VAL A 111 -5.92 -8.05 13.00
CA VAL A 111 -4.84 -7.07 12.81
C VAL A 111 -4.13 -7.27 11.47
N LEU A 112 -3.78 -8.50 11.10
CA LEU A 112 -3.11 -8.78 9.82
C LEU A 112 -3.97 -8.38 8.61
N ARG A 113 -5.28 -8.63 8.68
CA ARG A 113 -6.23 -8.24 7.62
C ARG A 113 -6.36 -6.73 7.51
N VAL A 114 -6.50 -6.04 8.64
CA VAL A 114 -6.53 -4.58 8.73
C VAL A 114 -5.25 -4.00 8.13
N ASN A 115 -4.07 -4.49 8.52
CA ASN A 115 -2.78 -4.02 8.01
C ASN A 115 -2.68 -4.19 6.48
N ASN A 116 -3.13 -5.33 5.94
CA ASN A 116 -3.13 -5.59 4.51
C ASN A 116 -4.06 -4.66 3.73
N ILE A 117 -5.25 -4.37 4.27
CA ILE A 117 -6.20 -3.45 3.63
C ILE A 117 -5.67 -2.02 3.68
N ILE A 118 -5.19 -1.55 4.84
CA ILE A 118 -4.60 -0.21 4.96
C ILE A 118 -3.43 -0.06 4.00
N LYS A 119 -2.56 -1.07 3.89
CA LYS A 119 -1.43 -1.08 2.94
C LYS A 119 -1.91 -0.96 1.48
N ARG A 120 -2.99 -1.66 1.12
CA ARG A 120 -3.56 -1.66 -0.24
C ARG A 120 -4.29 -0.37 -0.58
N ALA A 121 -5.14 0.10 0.33
CA ALA A 121 -6.03 1.25 0.14
C ALA A 121 -5.26 2.57 0.24
N TYR A 122 -4.37 2.68 1.21
CA TYR A 122 -3.61 3.88 1.48
C TYR A 122 -2.14 3.67 1.28
N LYS A 123 -1.80 3.04 0.14
CA LYS A 123 -0.43 2.82 -0.37
C LYS A 123 0.52 3.72 0.39
N ASP A 124 1.17 3.14 1.37
CA ASP A 124 1.99 3.91 2.27
C ASP A 124 3.04 4.58 1.38
N ASP A 125 3.02 5.92 1.28
CA ASP A 125 4.08 6.68 0.59
C ASP A 125 5.47 6.32 1.18
N ASN A 126 5.50 5.63 2.31
CA ASN A 126 6.68 5.01 2.94
C ASN A 126 7.37 3.91 2.12
N ASN A 127 6.75 3.35 1.07
CA ASN A 127 7.44 2.43 0.16
C ASN A 127 8.08 3.14 -1.03
N ARG A 128 7.96 4.48 -1.13
CA ARG A 128 8.68 5.22 -2.15
C ARG A 128 10.14 5.40 -1.75
N ILE A 129 11.05 4.89 -2.55
CA ILE A 129 12.48 5.13 -2.35
C ILE A 129 12.77 6.55 -2.82
N SER A 130 13.22 7.42 -1.91
CA SER A 130 13.66 8.76 -2.27
C SER A 130 15.16 8.79 -2.62
N ILE A 131 15.50 9.32 -3.79
CA ILE A 131 16.89 9.48 -4.21
C ILE A 131 17.08 10.70 -5.11
N ASP A 132 18.02 11.58 -4.76
CA ASP A 132 18.40 12.76 -5.57
C ASP A 132 17.19 13.61 -6.04
N GLY A 133 16.15 13.70 -5.22
CA GLY A 133 14.90 14.43 -5.52
C GLY A 133 13.83 13.64 -6.27
N TYR A 134 14.09 12.37 -6.60
CA TYR A 134 13.12 11.45 -7.19
C TYR A 134 12.46 10.57 -6.14
N GLU A 135 11.22 10.16 -6.41
CA GLU A 135 10.49 9.16 -5.63
C GLU A 135 10.21 7.93 -6.51
N LEU A 136 10.55 6.73 -6.03
CA LEU A 136 10.36 5.49 -6.80
C LEU A 136 9.40 4.53 -6.10
N ASP A 137 8.42 4.02 -6.84
CA ASP A 137 7.58 2.89 -6.43
C ASP A 137 8.12 1.61 -7.10
N GLU A 138 8.74 0.73 -6.29
CA GLU A 138 9.32 -0.52 -6.78
C GLU A 138 8.25 -1.52 -7.27
N GLU A 139 7.11 -1.60 -6.59
CA GLU A 139 6.03 -2.55 -6.93
C GLU A 139 5.36 -2.15 -8.24
N GLN A 140 5.09 -0.86 -8.44
CA GLN A 140 4.50 -0.34 -9.67
C GLN A 140 5.51 -0.09 -10.78
N ARG A 141 6.81 -0.13 -10.46
CA ARG A 141 7.91 0.22 -11.35
C ARG A 141 7.79 1.64 -11.91
N LYS A 142 7.40 2.58 -11.04
CA LYS A 142 7.17 3.98 -11.36
C LYS A 142 8.17 4.89 -10.67
N ILE A 143 8.42 6.05 -11.26
CA ILE A 143 9.28 7.09 -10.70
C ILE A 143 8.65 8.45 -10.92
N TYR A 144 8.80 9.32 -9.93
CA TYR A 144 8.21 10.64 -9.87
C TYR A 144 9.28 11.69 -9.58
N TYR A 145 9.06 12.89 -10.12
CA TYR A 145 9.79 14.10 -9.75
C TYR A 145 8.78 15.23 -9.55
N ASP A 146 8.76 15.84 -8.36
CA ASP A 146 7.75 16.84 -7.96
C ASP A 146 6.31 16.36 -8.27
N ASN A 147 5.97 15.12 -7.89
CA ASN A 147 4.70 14.43 -8.17
C ASN A 147 4.35 14.17 -9.65
N ASN A 148 5.25 14.44 -10.60
CA ASN A 148 5.05 14.12 -12.01
C ASN A 148 5.73 12.79 -12.36
N GLU A 149 4.98 11.86 -12.96
CA GLU A 149 5.52 10.56 -13.38
C GLU A 149 6.51 10.72 -14.54
N ILE A 150 7.68 10.08 -14.41
CA ILE A 150 8.71 10.00 -15.45
C ILE A 150 8.69 8.58 -16.02
N GLU A 151 8.39 8.46 -17.31
CA GLU A 151 8.31 7.16 -17.96
C GLU A 151 9.71 6.55 -18.19
N LEU A 152 9.98 5.40 -17.57
CA LEU A 152 11.17 4.59 -17.81
C LEU A 152 10.81 3.31 -18.55
N THR A 153 11.73 2.84 -19.40
CA THR A 153 11.63 1.48 -19.95
C THR A 153 11.96 0.46 -18.86
N THR A 154 11.58 -0.81 -19.07
CA THR A 154 11.88 -1.91 -18.14
C THR A 154 13.36 -1.97 -17.76
N LYS A 155 14.27 -1.90 -18.75
CA LYS A 155 15.71 -1.97 -18.50
C LYS A 155 16.31 -0.70 -17.87
N GLU A 156 15.73 0.47 -18.13
CA GLU A 156 16.12 1.70 -17.43
C GLU A 156 15.76 1.60 -15.95
N PHE A 157 14.57 1.09 -15.63
CA PHE A 157 14.13 0.87 -14.26
C PHE A 157 14.96 -0.21 -13.55
N ASP A 158 15.20 -1.35 -14.20
CA ASP A 158 16.03 -2.43 -13.63
C ASP A 158 17.46 -1.97 -13.34
N LEU A 159 18.06 -1.20 -14.26
CA LEU A 159 19.38 -0.61 -14.09
C LEU A 159 19.41 0.36 -12.90
N LEU A 160 18.40 1.22 -12.79
CA LEU A 160 18.25 2.15 -11.68
C LEU A 160 18.13 1.41 -10.34
N MET A 161 17.28 0.39 -10.27
CA MET A 161 17.11 -0.42 -9.06
C MET A 161 18.38 -1.17 -8.65
N MET A 162 19.14 -1.69 -9.63
CA MET A 162 20.44 -2.31 -9.35
C MET A 162 21.38 -1.32 -8.66
N PHE A 163 21.47 -0.08 -9.15
CA PHE A 163 22.30 0.95 -8.53
C PHE A 163 21.78 1.38 -7.15
N ILE A 164 20.47 1.61 -7.00
CA ILE A 164 19.84 2.02 -5.73
C ILE A 164 20.11 1.00 -4.62
N LYS A 165 19.91 -0.30 -4.91
CA LYS A 165 20.15 -1.40 -3.96
C LYS A 165 21.63 -1.55 -3.59
N ASN A 166 22.54 -1.01 -4.39
CA ASN A 166 23.99 -1.12 -4.22
C ASN A 166 24.68 0.25 -4.18
N LYS A 167 24.04 1.24 -3.53
CA LYS A 167 24.55 2.60 -3.44
C LYS A 167 25.99 2.64 -2.89
N GLY A 168 26.86 3.41 -3.55
CA GLY A 168 28.27 3.53 -3.20
C GLY A 168 29.18 2.41 -3.74
N ILE A 169 28.63 1.37 -4.36
CA ILE A 169 29.40 0.27 -4.96
C ILE A 169 29.60 0.53 -6.46
N ALA A 170 30.84 0.47 -6.92
CA ALA A 170 31.14 0.57 -8.35
C ALA A 170 30.93 -0.80 -9.03
N PHE A 171 30.30 -0.79 -10.21
CA PHE A 171 30.10 -1.98 -11.05
C PHE A 171 30.82 -1.82 -12.38
N SER A 172 31.46 -2.88 -12.86
CA SER A 172 31.95 -2.97 -14.24
C SER A 172 30.79 -3.13 -15.23
N ARG A 173 31.03 -2.83 -16.51
CA ARG A 173 30.01 -3.01 -17.56
C ARG A 173 29.52 -4.45 -17.64
N ASP A 174 30.45 -5.41 -17.56
CA ASP A 174 30.13 -6.84 -17.59
C ASP A 174 29.22 -7.23 -16.42
N LYS A 175 29.52 -6.76 -15.19
CA LYS A 175 28.65 -7.02 -14.04
C LYS A 175 27.29 -6.37 -14.16
N ILE A 176 27.22 -5.15 -14.69
CA ILE A 176 25.91 -4.50 -14.92
C ILE A 176 25.11 -5.31 -15.93
N LEU A 177 25.77 -5.78 -16.99
CA LEU A 177 25.17 -6.61 -18.01
C LEU A 177 24.61 -7.90 -17.39
N GLU A 178 25.39 -8.62 -16.60
CA GLU A 178 24.97 -9.84 -15.88
C GLU A 178 23.82 -9.62 -14.89
N ASN A 179 23.77 -8.47 -14.21
CA ASN A 179 22.77 -8.20 -13.17
C ASN A 179 21.43 -7.70 -13.74
N VAL A 180 21.46 -7.03 -14.89
CA VAL A 180 20.29 -6.33 -15.46
C VAL A 180 19.80 -7.01 -16.74
N TRP A 181 20.66 -7.72 -17.46
CA TRP A 181 20.34 -8.55 -18.63
C TRP A 181 20.62 -10.02 -18.27
N ASP A 182 19.85 -10.95 -18.85
CA ASP A 182 20.01 -12.38 -18.57
C ASP A 182 21.42 -12.87 -18.91
N GLU A 183 21.88 -13.93 -18.22
CA GLU A 183 23.18 -14.61 -18.50
C GLU A 183 23.33 -15.05 -19.97
N ASN A 184 22.23 -15.17 -20.71
CA ASN A 184 22.19 -15.53 -22.12
C ASN A 184 22.18 -14.32 -23.09
N TYR A 185 22.48 -13.11 -22.63
CA TYR A 185 22.53 -11.94 -23.50
C TYR A 185 23.81 -11.92 -24.35
N PHE A 186 23.68 -12.28 -25.64
CA PHE A 186 24.78 -12.30 -26.62
C PHE A 186 25.08 -10.93 -27.27
N GLY A 187 24.73 -9.81 -26.62
CA GLY A 187 24.93 -8.46 -27.16
C GLY A 187 26.21 -7.78 -26.66
N SER A 188 26.51 -6.60 -27.21
CA SER A 188 27.66 -5.79 -26.78
C SER A 188 27.37 -5.06 -25.46
N ASP A 189 28.39 -4.96 -24.61
CA ASP A 189 28.48 -4.11 -23.42
C ASP A 189 28.05 -2.65 -23.63
N ARG A 190 28.12 -2.15 -24.88
CA ARG A 190 27.62 -0.81 -25.27
C ARG A 190 26.14 -0.58 -24.94
N VAL A 191 25.33 -1.63 -24.82
CA VAL A 191 23.93 -1.51 -24.40
C VAL A 191 23.79 -0.90 -23.00
N VAL A 192 24.76 -1.16 -22.12
CA VAL A 192 24.82 -0.57 -20.78
C VAL A 192 25.02 0.94 -20.88
N ASP A 193 25.98 1.36 -21.70
CA ASP A 193 26.31 2.77 -21.91
C ASP A 193 25.15 3.53 -22.56
N ASP A 194 24.48 2.94 -23.55
CA ASP A 194 23.30 3.54 -24.19
C ASP A 194 22.13 3.66 -23.22
N THR A 195 21.88 2.63 -22.41
CA THR A 195 20.79 2.62 -21.42
C THR A 195 21.05 3.64 -20.32
N LEU A 196 22.28 3.70 -19.80
CA LEU A 196 22.66 4.71 -18.80
C LEU A 196 22.60 6.13 -19.37
N ARG A 197 22.94 6.33 -20.64
CA ARG A 197 22.81 7.64 -21.32
C ARG A 197 21.36 8.09 -21.37
N ARG A 198 20.41 7.20 -21.72
CA ARG A 198 18.98 7.52 -21.72
C ARG A 198 18.47 7.76 -20.30
N LEU A 199 18.89 6.95 -19.33
CA LEU A 199 18.53 7.12 -17.92
C LEU A 199 18.96 8.49 -17.40
N ARG A 200 20.21 8.91 -17.60
CA ARG A 200 20.71 10.24 -17.22
C ARG A 200 19.98 11.38 -17.92
N LYS A 201 19.53 11.18 -19.17
CA LYS A 201 18.73 12.18 -19.90
C LYS A 201 17.36 12.38 -19.25
N LYS A 202 16.74 11.30 -18.75
CA LYS A 202 15.44 11.33 -18.08
C LYS A 202 15.55 11.77 -16.61
N LEU A 203 16.65 11.42 -15.95
CA LEU A 203 16.92 11.66 -14.53
C LEU A 203 18.22 12.46 -14.35
N PRO A 204 18.25 13.75 -14.72
CA PRO A 204 19.47 14.55 -14.73
C PRO A 204 20.09 14.80 -13.35
N ASN A 205 19.29 14.74 -12.28
CA ASN A 205 19.77 14.97 -10.91
C ASN A 205 20.41 13.72 -10.30
N LEU A 206 20.27 12.56 -10.95
CA LEU A 206 20.73 11.28 -10.44
C LEU A 206 22.26 11.21 -10.45
N ASN A 207 22.87 11.02 -9.28
CA ASN A 207 24.31 11.06 -9.07
C ASN A 207 25.00 9.73 -9.44
N ILE A 208 24.86 9.29 -10.68
CA ILE A 208 25.65 8.17 -11.22
C ILE A 208 26.93 8.70 -11.85
N HIS A 209 28.08 8.33 -11.29
CA HIS A 209 29.41 8.70 -11.78
C HIS A 209 30.01 7.62 -12.68
N THR A 210 30.77 8.06 -13.67
CA THR A 210 31.63 7.18 -14.47
C THR A 210 32.97 7.01 -13.78
N ILE A 211 33.35 5.76 -13.50
CA ILE A 211 34.67 5.40 -12.99
C ILE A 211 35.53 5.00 -14.19
N TYR A 212 36.46 5.88 -14.59
CA TYR A 212 37.30 5.70 -15.77
C TYR A 212 38.02 4.35 -15.76
N GLY A 213 37.92 3.63 -16.87
CA GLY A 213 38.54 2.30 -17.04
C GLY A 213 37.83 1.15 -16.32
N TYR A 214 36.76 1.41 -15.56
CA TYR A 214 36.06 0.37 -14.80
C TYR A 214 34.57 0.27 -15.13
N GLY A 215 33.79 1.33 -14.89
CA GLY A 215 32.34 1.28 -15.05
C GLY A 215 31.62 2.43 -14.35
N TYR A 216 30.61 2.13 -13.53
CA TYR A 216 29.69 3.13 -12.99
C TYR A 216 29.38 2.92 -11.51
N ARG A 217 29.06 4.00 -10.80
CA ARG A 217 28.68 4.00 -9.38
C ARG A 217 27.63 5.05 -9.10
N LEU A 218 26.64 4.71 -8.29
CA LEU A 218 25.70 5.68 -7.72
C LEU A 218 26.23 6.22 -6.38
N GLY A 219 26.35 7.55 -6.28
CA GLY A 219 26.83 8.26 -5.09
C GLY A 219 28.30 8.68 -5.12
#